data_AF-A0AAV2IJN8-F1
#
_entry.id   AF-A0AAV2IJN8-F1
#
_cell.length_a   1.000
_cell.length_b   1.000
_cell.length_c   1.000
_cell.angle_alpha   90.00
_cell.angle_beta   90.00
_cell.angle_gamma   90.00
#
_symmetry.space_group_name_H-M   'P 1'
#
loop_
_entity.id
_entity.type
_entity.pdbx_description
1 polymer ?
#
loop_
_entity_poly.entity_id
_entity_poly.type
_entity_poly.pdbx_seq_one_letter_code
_entity_poly.pdbx_strand_id
1 'polypeptide(L)'
;MSAKAIYEAKGKELLNKFLGDVAMKNRYAFIDENVNWNQIVQENPWLSNEKLVVKPDQLIKRRGKLGLIKAGVDIGGVQEWLQTKLGKQFEIGAAKGKLKTFLIEPFIAHEQKEEFYVCIHSHRYADTILFHHEGGIDIGDVDSKALSLDVPVGGILSPVEVTNKLLPHVPDTAKQPLTDFIVTLYKVYQDLHFTYLEINPLVVKGTQIFILDLAAKIDQCAEFLCKAKWGNIEFPPPFGRDALPEEAYIADLDAKSGASLKLTILNRKGRIWTMVAGGGASVIYADTICDLGGASELANYGEYSGAPSEQQTYEYAKTVLALMVEESHPEGNTFFHGC
;
A
#
# COMPACT_ATOMS: atom_id res chain seq x y z
N MET A 1 -2.40 -16.07 -5.89
CA MET A 1 -1.74 -14.77 -5.66
C MET A 1 -2.80 -13.79 -5.18
N SER A 2 -2.62 -13.26 -3.99
CA SER A 2 -3.45 -12.20 -3.42
C SER A 2 -2.54 -11.00 -3.17
N ALA A 3 -2.38 -10.15 -4.20
CA ALA A 3 -1.54 -8.96 -4.11
C ALA A 3 -2.20 -7.93 -3.17
N LYS A 4 -1.59 -7.67 -2.02
CA LYS A 4 -2.06 -6.70 -1.03
C LYS A 4 -1.10 -5.53 -0.94
N ALA A 5 -1.64 -4.33 -0.90
CA ALA A 5 -0.85 -3.12 -0.67
C ALA A 5 -0.31 -3.09 0.76
N ILE A 6 0.87 -2.51 0.93
CA ILE A 6 1.48 -2.24 2.23
C ILE A 6 1.68 -0.73 2.40
N TYR A 7 1.74 -0.28 3.65
CA TYR A 7 2.13 1.09 3.98
C TYR A 7 3.54 1.41 3.43
N GLU A 8 3.76 2.68 3.09
CA GLU A 8 5.06 3.17 2.64
C GLU A 8 6.13 2.91 3.68
N ALA A 9 5.81 3.14 4.96
CA ALA A 9 6.70 2.88 6.09
C ALA A 9 7.20 1.43 6.08
N LYS A 10 6.28 0.48 5.88
CA LYS A 10 6.60 -0.96 5.87
C LYS A 10 7.44 -1.34 4.66
N GLY A 11 7.13 -0.78 3.49
CA GLY A 11 7.95 -0.98 2.30
C GLY A 11 9.38 -0.46 2.50
N LYS A 12 9.54 0.75 3.04
CA LYS A 12 10.85 1.35 3.35
C LYS A 12 11.62 0.57 4.42
N GLU A 13 10.93 0.02 5.42
CA GLU A 13 11.51 -0.89 6.41
C GLU A 13 12.13 -2.12 5.74
N LEU A 14 11.41 -2.75 4.81
CA LEU A 14 11.90 -3.91 4.07
C LEU A 14 13.09 -3.53 3.19
N LEU A 15 12.99 -2.43 2.43
CA LEU A 15 14.09 -1.97 1.58
C LEU A 15 15.35 -1.65 2.39
N ASN A 16 15.23 -1.02 3.56
CA ASN A 16 16.35 -0.78 4.47
C ASN A 16 17.08 -2.05 4.93
N LYS A 17 16.35 -3.17 5.07
CA LYS A 17 16.92 -4.44 5.51
C LYS A 17 17.66 -5.17 4.39
N PHE A 18 17.19 -5.05 3.14
CA PHE A 18 17.59 -5.96 2.06
C PHE A 18 18.30 -5.28 0.88
N LEU A 19 18.28 -3.96 0.74
CA LEU A 19 19.02 -3.26 -0.33
C LEU A 19 20.53 -3.12 -0.04
N GLY A 20 20.98 -3.30 1.20
CA GLY A 20 22.38 -3.03 1.55
C GLY A 20 22.73 -1.55 1.40
N ASP A 21 23.87 -1.25 0.78
CA ASP A 21 24.42 0.11 0.67
C ASP A 21 24.16 0.79 -0.69
N VAL A 22 23.39 0.16 -1.59
CA VAL A 22 23.04 0.73 -2.90
C VAL A 22 22.07 1.91 -2.81
N ALA A 23 21.46 2.13 -1.63
CA ALA A 23 20.66 3.30 -1.33
C ALA A 23 20.89 3.77 0.10
N MET A 24 20.70 5.06 0.32
CA MET A 24 20.70 5.65 1.65
C MET A 24 19.57 5.08 2.49
N LYS A 25 19.85 4.78 3.76
CA LYS A 25 18.82 4.28 4.68
C LYS A 25 17.69 5.29 4.82
N ASN A 26 16.47 4.81 4.60
CA ASN A 26 15.25 5.56 4.86
C ASN A 26 15.14 5.80 6.37
N ARG A 27 15.13 7.07 6.78
CA ARG A 27 14.84 7.48 8.15
C ARG A 27 13.44 8.06 8.17
N TYR A 28 12.59 7.53 9.03
CA TYR A 28 11.23 8.02 9.18
C TYR A 28 10.77 7.90 10.64
N ALA A 29 9.90 8.82 11.05
CA ALA A 29 9.15 8.74 12.30
C ALA A 29 7.67 8.60 11.96
N PHE A 30 7.02 7.60 12.55
CA PHE A 30 5.60 7.35 12.39
C PHE A 30 4.80 8.18 13.40
N ILE A 31 3.70 8.77 12.94
CA ILE A 31 2.81 9.62 13.74
C ILE A 31 1.38 9.11 13.59
N ASP A 32 0.69 8.97 14.71
CA ASP A 32 -0.74 8.69 14.77
C ASP A 32 -1.48 9.74 15.63
N GLU A 33 -2.79 9.54 15.85
CA GLU A 33 -3.63 10.42 16.65
C GLU A 33 -3.22 10.50 18.14
N ASN A 34 -2.40 9.55 18.63
CA ASN A 34 -1.96 9.47 20.03
C ASN A 34 -0.53 9.98 20.22
N VAL A 35 0.02 10.69 19.24
CA VAL A 35 1.42 11.15 19.21
C VAL A 35 1.85 11.86 20.51
N ASN A 36 2.96 11.38 21.08
CA ASN A 36 3.70 12.10 22.12
C ASN A 36 4.97 12.71 21.52
N TRP A 37 4.94 14.02 21.26
CA TRP A 37 6.04 14.74 20.62
C TRP A 37 7.36 14.66 21.37
N ASN A 38 7.33 14.66 22.71
CA ASN A 38 8.55 14.56 23.51
C ASN A 38 9.23 13.20 23.31
N GLN A 39 8.43 12.13 23.32
CA GLN A 39 8.91 10.77 23.08
C GLN A 39 9.44 10.61 21.65
N ILE A 40 8.67 11.06 20.65
CA ILE A 40 9.07 10.95 19.24
C ILE A 40 10.39 11.66 18.95
N VAL A 41 10.58 12.87 19.51
CA VAL A 41 11.85 13.62 19.35
C VAL A 41 13.00 12.95 20.11
N GLN A 42 12.74 12.36 21.27
CA GLN A 42 13.75 11.60 22.01
C GLN A 42 14.21 10.35 21.26
N GLU A 43 13.28 9.60 20.67
CA GLU A 43 13.57 8.41 19.87
C GLU A 43 14.18 8.75 18.51
N ASN A 44 13.90 9.95 17.99
CA ASN A 44 14.37 10.43 16.69
C ASN A 44 15.02 11.82 16.80
N PRO A 45 16.24 11.94 17.38
CA PRO A 45 16.87 13.25 17.64
C PRO A 45 17.15 14.09 16.39
N TRP A 46 17.19 13.47 15.21
CA TRP A 46 17.37 14.13 13.91
C TRP A 46 16.19 15.05 13.56
N LEU A 47 14.99 14.83 14.13
CA LEU A 47 13.82 15.69 13.93
C LEU A 47 14.06 17.15 14.35
N SER A 48 14.93 17.39 15.34
CA SER A 48 15.19 18.74 15.85
C SER A 48 16.23 19.53 15.06
N ASN A 49 17.05 18.84 14.24
CA ASN A 49 18.25 19.44 13.64
C ASN A 49 18.20 19.51 12.12
N GLU A 50 17.25 18.83 11.49
CA GLU A 50 17.14 18.72 10.04
C GLU A 50 15.85 19.36 9.53
N LYS A 51 15.83 19.75 8.26
CA LYS A 51 14.58 20.05 7.57
C LYS A 51 13.84 18.74 7.30
N LEU A 52 12.52 18.81 7.30
CA LEU A 52 11.63 17.66 7.33
C LEU A 52 10.60 17.73 6.19
N VAL A 53 10.10 16.56 5.83
CA VAL A 53 8.91 16.34 5.03
C VAL A 53 7.92 15.56 5.87
N VAL A 54 6.64 15.93 5.83
CA VAL A 54 5.55 15.18 6.44
C VAL A 54 4.46 14.89 5.41
N LYS A 55 3.96 13.65 5.41
CA LYS A 55 2.94 13.16 4.47
C LYS A 55 2.11 12.02 5.10
N PRO A 56 0.83 11.86 4.74
CA PRO A 56 0.03 10.75 5.23
C PRO A 56 0.50 9.43 4.61
N ASP A 57 0.40 8.36 5.38
CA ASP A 57 0.68 6.98 4.95
C ASP A 57 -0.56 6.11 5.13
N GLN A 58 -1.49 6.22 4.17
CA GLN A 58 -2.78 5.53 4.14
C GLN A 58 -3.16 5.09 2.72
N LEU A 59 -2.17 4.67 1.93
CA LEU A 59 -2.34 4.29 0.52
C LEU A 59 -2.94 5.40 -0.38
N ILE A 60 -2.77 6.66 0.03
CA ILE A 60 -3.22 7.81 -0.75
C ILE A 60 -2.22 8.07 -1.87
N LYS A 61 -2.67 7.98 -3.12
CA LYS A 61 -1.86 8.34 -4.29
C LYS A 61 -1.90 9.85 -4.54
N ARG A 62 -0.88 10.37 -5.25
CA ARG A 62 -0.79 11.77 -5.70
C ARG A 62 -0.89 12.80 -4.56
N ARG A 63 -0.32 12.48 -3.39
CA ARG A 63 -0.33 13.31 -2.16
C ARG A 63 0.11 14.76 -2.41
N GLY A 64 1.14 14.98 -3.25
CA GLY A 64 1.62 16.31 -3.60
C GLY A 64 0.53 17.18 -4.26
N LYS A 65 -0.18 16.65 -5.25
CA LYS A 65 -1.27 17.36 -5.96
C LYS A 65 -2.49 17.61 -5.07
N LEU A 66 -2.67 16.80 -4.03
CA LEU A 66 -3.74 16.92 -3.04
C LEU A 66 -3.41 17.88 -1.89
N GLY A 67 -2.22 18.50 -1.88
CA GLY A 67 -1.77 19.35 -0.77
C GLY A 67 -1.59 18.59 0.54
N LEU A 68 -1.27 17.28 0.45
CA LEU A 68 -1.04 16.37 1.57
C LEU A 68 0.45 16.13 1.82
N ILE A 69 1.33 17.01 1.34
CA ILE A 69 2.76 16.99 1.62
C ILE A 69 3.17 18.38 2.10
N LYS A 70 3.87 18.44 3.24
CA LYS A 70 4.57 19.64 3.69
C LYS A 70 6.06 19.32 3.74
N ALA A 71 6.87 20.06 2.99
CA ALA A 71 8.30 19.82 2.83
C ALA A 71 9.13 21.06 3.22
N GLY A 72 10.39 20.84 3.60
CA GLY A 72 11.36 21.91 3.88
C GLY A 72 11.12 22.67 5.20
N VAL A 73 10.37 22.09 6.13
CA VAL A 73 10.02 22.71 7.43
C VAL A 73 10.85 22.12 8.58
N ASP A 74 10.89 22.79 9.72
CA ASP A 74 11.38 22.18 10.96
C ASP A 74 10.27 21.42 11.69
N ILE A 75 10.58 20.83 12.85
CA ILE A 75 9.62 20.10 13.66
C ILE A 75 8.42 20.95 14.10
N GLY A 76 8.62 22.25 14.36
CA GLY A 76 7.55 23.18 14.71
C GLY A 76 6.56 23.35 13.55
N GLY A 77 7.07 23.53 12.33
CA GLY A 77 6.25 23.58 11.13
C GLY A 77 5.53 22.27 10.80
N VAL A 78 6.11 21.11 11.14
CA VAL A 78 5.42 19.81 11.04
C VAL A 78 4.26 19.74 12.03
N GLN A 79 4.49 20.12 13.30
CA GLN A 79 3.48 20.12 14.34
C GLN A 79 2.29 21.04 13.99
N GLU A 80 2.57 22.26 13.55
CA GLU A 80 1.54 23.22 13.11
C GLU A 80 0.74 22.66 11.93
N TRP A 81 1.40 22.09 10.93
CA TRP A 81 0.71 21.53 9.78
C TRP A 81 -0.19 20.35 10.17
N LEU A 82 0.28 19.45 11.05
CA LEU A 82 -0.49 18.30 11.51
C LEU A 82 -1.72 18.69 12.34
N GLN A 83 -1.72 19.80 13.08
CA GLN A 83 -2.93 20.30 13.76
C GLN A 83 -4.10 20.53 12.77
N THR A 84 -3.78 20.85 11.51
CA THR A 84 -4.78 21.08 10.47
C THR A 84 -5.21 19.81 9.73
N LYS A 85 -4.49 18.68 9.89
CA LYS A 85 -4.67 17.46 9.09
C LYS A 85 -4.99 16.22 9.92
N LEU A 86 -4.26 15.97 11.00
CA LEU A 86 -4.37 14.77 11.82
C LEU A 86 -5.76 14.67 12.46
N GLY A 87 -6.38 13.49 12.33
CA GLY A 87 -7.74 13.19 12.79
C GLY A 87 -8.86 13.85 12.00
N LYS A 88 -8.55 14.67 10.98
CA LYS A 88 -9.56 15.38 10.16
C LYS A 88 -10.06 14.49 9.03
N GLN A 89 -11.33 14.68 8.66
CA GLN A 89 -11.92 14.05 7.48
C GLN A 89 -11.31 14.64 6.20
N PHE A 90 -11.06 13.78 5.22
CA PHE A 90 -10.55 14.15 3.90
C PHE A 90 -11.25 13.31 2.82
N GLU A 91 -11.47 13.92 1.66
CA GLU A 91 -12.22 13.33 0.55
C GLU A 91 -11.33 13.24 -0.69
N ILE A 92 -11.33 12.07 -1.33
CA ILE A 92 -10.58 11.78 -2.55
C ILE A 92 -11.51 11.05 -3.51
N GLY A 93 -12.03 11.77 -4.51
CA GLY A 93 -13.10 11.23 -5.36
C GLY A 93 -14.31 10.87 -4.51
N ALA A 94 -14.76 9.61 -4.58
CA ALA A 94 -15.87 9.12 -3.75
C ALA A 94 -15.45 8.64 -2.34
N ALA A 95 -14.15 8.49 -2.07
CA ALA A 95 -13.66 7.97 -0.81
C ALA A 95 -13.60 9.09 0.25
N LYS A 96 -14.21 8.85 1.42
CA LYS A 96 -14.19 9.76 2.58
C LYS A 96 -13.61 9.04 3.79
N GLY A 97 -12.56 9.60 4.39
CA GLY A 97 -11.94 8.99 5.57
C GLY A 97 -11.13 9.99 6.38
N LYS A 98 -10.80 9.60 7.61
CA LYS A 98 -9.90 10.41 8.45
C LYS A 98 -8.43 10.20 8.08
N LEU A 99 -7.65 11.27 8.13
CA LEU A 99 -6.19 11.20 8.07
C LEU A 99 -5.64 10.87 9.47
N LYS A 100 -5.31 9.60 9.71
CA LYS A 100 -4.93 9.08 11.03
C LYS A 100 -3.44 8.85 11.20
N THR A 101 -2.73 8.56 10.11
CA THR A 101 -1.32 8.13 10.15
C THR A 101 -0.46 8.92 9.18
N PHE A 102 0.72 9.33 9.65
CA PHE A 102 1.67 10.14 8.89
C PHE A 102 3.09 9.64 9.05
N LEU A 103 3.91 9.93 8.06
CA LEU A 103 5.36 9.77 8.09
C LEU A 103 6.03 11.12 8.07
N ILE A 104 6.99 11.30 8.97
CA ILE A 104 7.95 12.39 8.94
C ILE A 104 9.29 11.84 8.47
N GLU A 105 9.92 12.48 7.50
CA GLU A 105 11.20 12.06 6.91
C GLU A 105 12.14 13.27 6.77
N PRO A 106 13.46 13.08 6.72
CA PRO A 106 14.38 14.16 6.36
C PRO A 106 14.06 14.74 4.98
N PHE A 107 14.06 16.06 4.88
CA PHE A 107 13.98 16.75 3.60
C PHE A 107 15.33 16.69 2.90
N ILE A 108 15.33 16.07 1.72
CA ILE A 108 16.49 16.04 0.84
C ILE A 108 16.35 17.21 -0.12
N ALA A 109 17.21 18.23 -0.03
CA ALA A 109 17.22 19.31 -1.01
C ALA A 109 17.82 18.79 -2.33
N HIS A 110 17.08 18.89 -3.43
CA HIS A 110 17.49 18.37 -4.74
C HIS A 110 16.88 19.19 -5.88
N GLU A 111 17.43 19.06 -7.08
CA GLU A 111 16.92 19.64 -8.32
C GLU A 111 16.06 18.64 -9.11
N GLN A 112 15.19 19.12 -10.00
CA GLN A 112 14.32 18.24 -10.82
C GLN A 112 15.10 17.20 -11.64
N LYS A 113 16.29 17.55 -12.13
CA LYS A 113 17.18 16.65 -12.88
C LYS A 113 17.77 15.50 -12.05
N GLU A 114 17.64 15.59 -10.72
CA GLU A 114 18.05 14.56 -9.78
C GLU A 114 16.90 13.61 -9.44
N GLU A 115 15.66 13.89 -9.88
CA GLU A 115 14.49 13.02 -9.70
C GLU A 115 14.32 12.05 -10.87
N PHE A 116 14.22 10.77 -10.53
CA PHE A 116 13.99 9.65 -11.46
C PHE A 116 12.72 8.89 -11.06
N TYR A 117 12.24 8.05 -11.96
CA TYR A 117 11.14 7.13 -11.73
C TYR A 117 11.61 5.70 -11.93
N VAL A 118 11.21 4.79 -11.02
CA VAL A 118 11.34 3.35 -11.24
C VAL A 118 10.09 2.63 -10.76
N CYS A 119 9.60 1.68 -11.55
CA CYS A 119 8.51 0.79 -11.16
C CYS A 119 8.79 -0.64 -11.63
N ILE A 120 8.45 -1.61 -10.81
CA ILE A 120 8.53 -3.04 -11.11
C ILE A 120 7.16 -3.64 -10.86
N HIS A 121 6.61 -4.38 -11.82
CA HIS A 121 5.34 -5.05 -11.66
C HIS A 121 5.30 -6.38 -12.40
N SER A 122 4.59 -7.34 -11.82
CA SER A 122 4.52 -8.70 -12.35
C SER A 122 3.36 -8.87 -13.32
N HIS A 123 3.65 -9.58 -14.42
CA HIS A 123 2.68 -10.13 -15.36
C HIS A 123 2.75 -11.66 -15.36
N ARG A 124 1.91 -12.28 -16.18
CA ARG A 124 1.84 -13.75 -16.29
C ARG A 124 3.15 -14.41 -16.70
N TYR A 125 3.94 -13.75 -17.55
CA TYR A 125 5.12 -14.34 -18.20
C TYR A 125 6.43 -13.57 -17.95
N ALA A 126 6.36 -12.42 -17.27
CA ALA A 126 7.51 -11.59 -16.99
C ALA A 126 7.23 -10.65 -15.82
N ASP A 127 8.28 -10.14 -15.20
CA ASP A 127 8.24 -8.89 -14.45
C ASP A 127 8.72 -7.77 -15.37
N THR A 128 8.00 -6.65 -15.41
CA THR A 128 8.37 -5.49 -16.22
C THR A 128 8.95 -4.40 -15.32
N ILE A 129 10.16 -3.95 -15.65
CA ILE A 129 10.84 -2.82 -15.02
C ILE A 129 10.66 -1.60 -15.91
N LEU A 130 10.04 -0.56 -15.36
CA LEU A 130 9.84 0.74 -15.97
C LEU A 130 10.82 1.75 -15.37
N PHE A 131 11.41 2.60 -16.21
CA PHE A 131 12.27 3.69 -15.78
C PHE A 131 12.01 4.97 -16.57
N HIS A 132 12.03 6.12 -15.90
CA HIS A 132 12.01 7.43 -16.56
C HIS A 132 13.02 8.38 -15.93
N HIS A 133 13.73 9.15 -16.77
CA HIS A 133 14.79 10.06 -16.33
C HIS A 133 14.28 11.38 -15.72
N GLU A 134 13.00 11.69 -15.91
CA GLU A 134 12.30 12.80 -15.25
C GLU A 134 11.23 12.22 -14.34
N GLY A 135 11.55 12.09 -13.05
CA GLY A 135 10.64 11.65 -12.00
C GLY A 135 9.72 12.76 -11.49
N GLY A 136 9.07 12.49 -10.36
CA GLY A 136 8.33 13.49 -9.58
C GLY A 136 6.85 13.60 -9.89
N ILE A 137 6.26 14.69 -9.40
CA ILE A 137 4.81 14.96 -9.46
C ILE A 137 4.31 15.27 -10.89
N ASP A 138 5.21 15.69 -11.78
CA ASP A 138 4.90 16.20 -13.12
C ASP A 138 5.21 15.21 -14.24
N ILE A 139 5.58 13.97 -13.90
CA ILE A 139 5.87 12.90 -14.87
C ILE A 139 4.72 12.65 -15.86
N GLY A 140 3.46 12.85 -15.44
CA GLY A 140 2.29 12.70 -16.28
C GLY A 140 1.93 11.23 -16.53
N ASP A 141 1.67 10.89 -17.80
CA ASP A 141 1.39 9.50 -18.23
C ASP A 141 2.70 8.72 -18.38
N VAL A 142 3.17 8.18 -17.25
CA VAL A 142 4.45 7.46 -17.18
C VAL A 142 4.45 6.19 -18.03
N ASP A 143 3.32 5.49 -18.17
CA ASP A 143 3.24 4.24 -18.94
C ASP A 143 3.55 4.47 -20.43
N SER A 144 3.24 5.66 -20.94
CA SER A 144 3.56 6.06 -22.32
C SER A 144 4.98 6.57 -22.53
N LYS A 145 5.66 7.02 -21.45
CA LYS A 145 6.95 7.71 -21.50
C LYS A 145 8.12 6.85 -21.02
N ALA A 146 7.88 5.98 -20.05
CA ALA A 146 8.90 5.18 -19.41
C ALA A 146 9.52 4.18 -20.39
N LEU A 147 10.83 4.00 -20.27
CA LEU A 147 11.53 2.90 -20.89
C LEU A 147 11.19 1.63 -20.13
N SER A 148 11.01 0.53 -20.86
CA SER A 148 10.61 -0.76 -20.29
C SER A 148 11.65 -1.85 -20.56
N LEU A 149 11.79 -2.75 -19.59
CA LEU A 149 12.59 -3.96 -19.70
C LEU A 149 11.85 -5.12 -19.03
N ASP A 150 11.49 -6.11 -19.82
CA ASP A 150 10.87 -7.34 -19.34
C ASP A 150 11.93 -8.35 -18.90
N VAL A 151 11.74 -8.92 -17.71
CA VAL A 151 12.47 -10.07 -17.21
C VAL A 151 11.51 -11.26 -17.23
N PRO A 152 11.65 -12.20 -18.19
CA PRO A 152 10.78 -13.36 -18.28
C PRO A 152 10.83 -14.23 -17.02
N VAL A 153 9.79 -15.01 -16.77
CA VAL A 153 9.77 -15.99 -15.67
C VAL A 153 10.97 -16.94 -15.80
N GLY A 154 11.76 -17.06 -14.71
CA GLY A 154 13.00 -17.85 -14.69
C GLY A 154 14.20 -17.17 -15.34
N GLY A 155 14.02 -15.95 -15.88
CA GLY A 155 15.08 -15.10 -16.40
C GLY A 155 15.90 -14.43 -15.30
N ILE A 156 17.05 -13.89 -15.70
CA ILE A 156 17.95 -13.13 -14.84
C ILE A 156 18.10 -11.73 -15.42
N LEU A 157 17.96 -10.71 -14.58
CA LEU A 157 18.15 -9.32 -15.00
C LEU A 157 19.64 -9.03 -15.26
N SER A 158 19.97 -8.65 -16.49
CA SER A 158 21.34 -8.28 -16.88
C SER A 158 21.64 -6.81 -16.56
N PRO A 159 22.71 -6.49 -15.80
CA PRO A 159 23.13 -5.10 -15.55
C PRO A 159 23.43 -4.31 -16.83
N VAL A 160 23.94 -4.99 -17.86
CA VAL A 160 24.23 -4.38 -19.18
C VAL A 160 22.93 -4.00 -19.89
N GLU A 161 21.90 -4.84 -19.81
CA GLU A 161 20.60 -4.52 -20.39
C GLU A 161 19.90 -3.39 -19.64
N VAL A 162 19.98 -3.35 -18.30
CA VAL A 162 19.49 -2.22 -17.50
C VAL A 162 20.12 -0.91 -17.98
N THR A 163 21.45 -0.88 -18.06
CA THR A 163 22.19 0.34 -18.46
C THR A 163 21.81 0.79 -19.87
N ASN A 164 21.76 -0.14 -20.83
CA ASN A 164 21.54 0.19 -22.23
C ASN A 164 20.08 0.50 -22.56
N LYS A 165 19.13 -0.21 -21.96
CA LYS A 165 17.69 -0.09 -22.30
C LYS A 165 16.96 0.91 -21.40
N LEU A 166 17.29 0.98 -20.12
CA LEU A 166 16.57 1.84 -19.16
C LEU A 166 17.26 3.17 -18.90
N LEU A 167 18.60 3.25 -19.01
CA LEU A 167 19.36 4.44 -18.63
C LEU A 167 20.01 5.25 -19.79
N PRO A 168 19.52 5.24 -21.05
CA PRO A 168 20.19 5.94 -22.15
C PRO A 168 20.20 7.48 -21.97
N HIS A 169 19.22 8.03 -21.24
CA HIS A 169 19.06 9.47 -21.01
C HIS A 169 19.59 9.94 -19.64
N VAL A 170 20.22 9.04 -18.88
CA VAL A 170 20.78 9.34 -17.56
C VAL A 170 22.21 9.87 -17.72
N PRO A 171 22.68 10.84 -16.92
CA PRO A 171 24.07 11.27 -16.92
C PRO A 171 25.03 10.12 -16.56
N ASP A 172 26.19 10.04 -17.22
CA ASP A 172 27.14 8.92 -17.05
C ASP A 172 27.56 8.69 -15.59
N THR A 173 27.67 9.77 -14.80
CA THR A 173 28.02 9.70 -13.38
C THR A 173 26.96 8.98 -12.53
N ALA A 174 25.71 8.96 -12.96
CA ALA A 174 24.59 8.33 -12.25
C ALA A 174 24.22 6.94 -12.80
N LYS A 175 24.69 6.58 -14.00
CA LYS A 175 24.35 5.28 -14.64
C LYS A 175 24.76 4.10 -13.80
N GLN A 176 26.02 4.02 -13.35
CA GLN A 176 26.50 2.86 -12.59
C GLN A 176 25.75 2.72 -11.24
N PRO A 177 25.62 3.77 -10.39
CA PRO A 177 24.81 3.68 -9.18
C PRO A 177 23.36 3.24 -9.43
N LEU A 178 22.72 3.77 -10.48
CA LEU A 178 21.34 3.40 -10.82
C LEU A 178 21.22 1.96 -11.32
N THR A 179 22.18 1.48 -12.12
CA THR A 179 22.23 0.08 -12.54
C THR A 179 22.34 -0.86 -11.34
N ASP A 180 23.27 -0.59 -10.43
CA ASP A 180 23.48 -1.42 -9.23
C ASP A 180 22.24 -1.40 -8.32
N PHE A 181 21.60 -0.24 -8.18
CA PHE A 181 20.35 -0.09 -7.46
C PHE A 181 19.20 -0.88 -8.09
N ILE A 182 18.95 -0.74 -9.40
CA ILE A 182 17.84 -1.42 -10.09
C ILE A 182 18.02 -2.94 -10.05
N VAL A 183 19.24 -3.43 -10.25
CA VAL A 183 19.55 -4.87 -10.18
C VAL A 183 19.31 -5.41 -8.78
N THR A 184 19.77 -4.70 -7.75
CA THR A 184 19.55 -5.10 -6.35
C THR A 184 18.08 -4.99 -5.95
N LEU A 185 17.39 -3.93 -6.37
CA LEU A 185 15.97 -3.72 -6.13
C LEU A 185 15.13 -4.83 -6.76
N TYR A 186 15.44 -5.26 -7.97
CA TYR A 186 14.76 -6.39 -8.61
C TYR A 186 14.98 -7.71 -7.86
N LYS A 187 16.20 -7.96 -7.37
CA LYS A 187 16.46 -9.12 -6.51
C LYS A 187 15.62 -9.07 -5.23
N VAL A 188 15.55 -7.92 -4.56
CA VAL A 188 14.71 -7.72 -3.37
C VAL A 188 13.23 -7.89 -3.69
N TYR A 189 12.78 -7.39 -4.85
CA TYR A 189 11.42 -7.56 -5.36
C TYR A 189 11.04 -9.05 -5.43
N GLN A 190 11.90 -9.88 -6.05
CA GLN A 190 11.69 -11.32 -6.14
C GLN A 190 11.79 -12.01 -4.77
N ASP A 191 12.85 -11.74 -4.00
CA ASP A 191 13.16 -12.40 -2.72
C ASP A 191 12.11 -12.17 -1.63
N LEU A 192 11.33 -11.10 -1.75
CA LEU A 192 10.26 -10.71 -0.84
C LEU A 192 8.87 -10.86 -1.45
N HIS A 193 8.75 -11.47 -2.64
CA HIS A 193 7.48 -11.69 -3.34
C HIS A 193 6.63 -10.42 -3.50
N PHE A 194 7.28 -9.31 -3.86
CA PHE A 194 6.55 -8.16 -4.36
C PHE A 194 5.86 -8.50 -5.69
N THR A 195 4.72 -7.85 -5.93
CA THR A 195 3.94 -7.95 -7.18
C THR A 195 3.78 -6.60 -7.87
N TYR A 196 4.07 -5.53 -7.13
CA TYR A 196 4.15 -4.15 -7.57
C TYR A 196 5.08 -3.39 -6.63
N LEU A 197 5.99 -2.59 -7.17
CA LEU A 197 6.88 -1.72 -6.41
C LEU A 197 7.18 -0.49 -7.26
N GLU A 198 6.78 0.68 -6.80
CA GLU A 198 6.97 1.97 -7.48
C GLU A 198 7.68 2.94 -6.54
N ILE A 199 8.74 3.57 -7.03
CA ILE A 199 9.48 4.64 -6.34
C ILE A 199 9.38 5.89 -7.20
N ASN A 200 8.68 6.92 -6.69
CA ASN A 200 8.51 8.18 -7.40
C ASN A 200 8.35 9.40 -6.45
N PRO A 201 9.38 10.25 -6.29
CA PRO A 201 10.66 10.22 -7.00
C PRO A 201 11.71 9.31 -6.32
N LEU A 202 12.59 8.74 -7.15
CA LEU A 202 13.90 8.23 -6.77
C LEU A 202 14.92 9.36 -6.97
N VAL A 203 15.60 9.81 -5.93
CA VAL A 203 16.55 10.94 -6.03
C VAL A 203 17.99 10.45 -6.05
N VAL A 204 18.79 10.94 -7.00
CA VAL A 204 20.23 10.64 -7.09
C VAL A 204 21.05 11.91 -6.92
N LYS A 205 21.83 11.98 -5.84
CA LYS A 205 22.77 13.09 -5.57
C LYS A 205 24.20 12.58 -5.59
N GLY A 206 24.93 12.88 -6.66
CA GLY A 206 26.24 12.28 -6.91
C GLY A 206 26.10 10.78 -7.09
N THR A 207 26.62 9.99 -6.16
CA THR A 207 26.48 8.51 -6.14
C THR A 207 25.46 8.00 -5.12
N GLN A 208 24.84 8.90 -4.34
CA GLN A 208 23.90 8.54 -3.29
C GLN A 208 22.47 8.50 -3.82
N ILE A 209 21.76 7.41 -3.52
CA ILE A 209 20.38 7.18 -3.94
C ILE A 209 19.44 7.31 -2.75
N PHE A 210 18.38 8.10 -2.91
CA PHE A 210 17.37 8.37 -1.89
C PHE A 210 15.98 7.96 -2.39
N ILE A 211 15.26 7.17 -1.61
CA ILE A 211 13.90 6.70 -1.94
C ILE A 211 12.92 7.66 -1.27
N LEU A 212 12.42 8.66 -2.00
CA LEU A 212 11.57 9.68 -1.37
C LEU A 212 10.11 9.24 -1.24
N ASP A 213 9.61 8.42 -2.17
CA ASP A 213 8.28 7.85 -2.12
C ASP A 213 8.33 6.36 -2.46
N LEU A 214 7.46 5.56 -1.85
CA LEU A 214 7.33 4.14 -2.18
C LEU A 214 5.87 3.71 -2.09
N ALA A 215 5.38 3.10 -3.17
CA ALA A 215 4.11 2.38 -3.19
C ALA A 215 4.37 0.93 -3.59
N ALA A 216 3.86 -0.03 -2.82
CA ALA A 216 4.17 -1.43 -3.07
C ALA A 216 3.01 -2.36 -2.75
N LYS A 217 3.00 -3.53 -3.41
CA LYS A 217 2.12 -4.66 -3.13
C LYS A 217 2.93 -5.94 -3.04
N ILE A 218 2.54 -6.82 -2.13
CA ILE A 218 3.17 -8.12 -1.89
C ILE A 218 2.12 -9.23 -2.08
N ASP A 219 2.53 -10.39 -2.60
CA ASP A 219 1.66 -11.56 -2.64
C ASP A 219 1.48 -12.14 -1.23
N GLN A 220 0.36 -11.83 -0.57
CA GLN A 220 0.05 -12.32 0.77
C GLN A 220 0.14 -13.85 0.89
N CYS A 221 -0.12 -14.59 -0.19
CA CYS A 221 -0.03 -16.05 -0.18
C CYS A 221 1.39 -16.56 0.08
N ALA A 222 2.43 -15.73 -0.11
CA ALA A 222 3.82 -16.09 0.17
C ALA A 222 4.22 -15.89 1.65
N GLU A 223 3.29 -15.52 2.53
CA GLU A 223 3.59 -15.27 3.95
C GLU A 223 4.30 -16.46 4.61
N PHE A 224 3.87 -17.69 4.34
CA PHE A 224 4.51 -18.88 4.92
C PHE A 224 5.97 -19.06 4.50
N LEU A 225 6.37 -18.55 3.33
CA LEU A 225 7.76 -18.56 2.84
C LEU A 225 8.55 -17.37 3.41
N CYS A 226 7.90 -16.22 3.52
CA CYS A 226 8.56 -14.95 3.79
C CYS A 226 8.40 -14.44 5.22
N LYS A 227 7.71 -15.15 6.12
CA LYS A 227 7.42 -14.69 7.50
C LYS A 227 8.66 -14.18 8.24
N ALA A 228 9.77 -14.91 8.12
CA ALA A 228 11.05 -14.53 8.74
C ALA A 228 11.65 -13.23 8.17
N LYS A 229 11.43 -12.95 6.88
CA LYS A 229 11.93 -11.74 6.20
C LYS A 229 10.99 -10.55 6.41
N TRP A 230 9.68 -10.79 6.28
CA TRP A 230 8.63 -9.78 6.40
C TRP A 230 8.41 -9.32 7.84
N GLY A 231 8.56 -10.24 8.79
CA GLY A 231 8.11 -10.05 10.17
C GLY A 231 6.59 -9.92 10.23
N ASN A 232 6.11 -9.04 11.11
CA ASN A 232 4.69 -8.68 11.13
C ASN A 232 4.44 -7.63 10.04
N ILE A 233 3.60 -8.00 9.06
CA ILE A 233 3.07 -7.11 8.04
C ILE A 233 1.60 -6.88 8.34
N GLU A 234 1.20 -5.62 8.28
CA GLU A 234 -0.20 -5.22 8.24
C GLU A 234 -0.57 -4.87 6.79
N PHE A 235 -1.76 -5.31 6.37
CA PHE A 235 -2.30 -5.00 5.05
C PHE A 235 -3.40 -3.95 5.19
N PRO A 236 -3.10 -2.66 4.97
CA PRO A 236 -4.09 -1.60 5.12
C PRO A 236 -5.30 -1.76 4.21
N PRO A 237 -6.51 -1.40 4.69
CA PRO A 237 -7.62 -1.17 3.80
C PRO A 237 -7.33 0.04 2.88
N PRO A 238 -8.01 0.14 1.72
CA PRO A 238 -8.01 1.36 0.92
C PRO A 238 -8.47 2.56 1.76
N PHE A 239 -7.92 3.75 1.45
CA PHE A 239 -8.35 4.99 2.09
C PHE A 239 -9.87 5.17 2.00
N GLY A 240 -10.48 5.65 3.08
CA GLY A 240 -11.93 5.83 3.20
C GLY A 240 -12.67 4.66 3.84
N ARG A 241 -11.98 3.56 4.15
CA ARG A 241 -12.53 2.47 4.98
C ARG A 241 -11.72 2.31 6.24
N ASP A 242 -12.41 2.10 7.35
CA ASP A 242 -11.78 1.75 8.61
C ASP A 242 -11.40 0.27 8.60
N ALA A 243 -10.29 -0.08 9.24
CA ALA A 243 -9.97 -1.48 9.55
C ALA A 243 -10.89 -1.91 10.69
N LEU A 244 -11.92 -2.69 10.39
CA LEU A 244 -12.92 -3.07 11.37
C LEU A 244 -12.50 -4.36 12.11
N PRO A 245 -12.74 -4.47 13.43
CA PRO A 245 -12.34 -5.63 14.21
C PRO A 245 -12.98 -6.93 13.70
N GLU A 246 -14.19 -6.84 13.14
CA GLU A 246 -14.90 -7.99 12.57
C GLU A 246 -14.23 -8.48 11.27
N GLU A 247 -13.74 -7.59 10.42
CA GLU A 247 -12.95 -7.95 9.23
C GLU A 247 -11.63 -8.61 9.63
N ALA A 248 -10.95 -8.08 10.66
CA ALA A 248 -9.72 -8.64 11.20
C ALA A 248 -9.94 -10.04 11.80
N TYR A 249 -11.06 -10.25 12.49
CA TYR A 249 -11.43 -11.55 13.05
C TYR A 249 -11.65 -12.60 11.95
N ILE A 250 -12.39 -12.27 10.90
CA ILE A 250 -12.59 -13.17 9.76
C ILE A 250 -11.27 -13.45 9.02
N ALA A 251 -10.42 -12.44 8.86
CA ALA A 251 -9.10 -12.63 8.24
C ALA A 251 -8.19 -13.57 9.07
N ASP A 252 -8.26 -13.52 10.40
CA ASP A 252 -7.54 -14.45 11.28
C ASP A 252 -8.09 -15.89 11.19
N LEU A 253 -9.41 -16.06 11.06
CA LEU A 253 -10.03 -17.37 10.81
C LEU A 253 -9.60 -17.96 9.45
N ASP A 254 -9.56 -17.14 8.40
CA ASP A 254 -9.10 -17.51 7.05
C ASP A 254 -7.63 -17.94 7.07
N ALA A 255 -6.76 -17.19 7.74
CA ALA A 255 -5.33 -17.51 7.85
C ALA A 255 -5.04 -18.83 8.57
N LYS A 256 -5.97 -19.32 9.40
CA LYS A 256 -5.88 -20.57 10.17
C LYS A 256 -6.61 -21.74 9.50
N SER A 257 -7.10 -21.56 8.27
CA SER A 257 -7.90 -22.54 7.55
C SER A 257 -7.33 -22.87 6.16
N GLY A 258 -7.65 -24.06 5.66
CA GLY A 258 -7.52 -24.37 4.22
C GLY A 258 -8.73 -23.92 3.40
N ALA A 259 -9.85 -23.61 4.07
CA ALA A 259 -11.02 -22.98 3.49
C ALA A 259 -10.79 -21.48 3.31
N SER A 260 -11.53 -20.84 2.41
CA SER A 260 -11.49 -19.39 2.24
C SER A 260 -12.65 -18.73 2.96
N LEU A 261 -12.36 -17.71 3.76
CA LEU A 261 -13.33 -16.91 4.50
C LEU A 261 -12.98 -15.43 4.28
N LYS A 262 -13.85 -14.68 3.60
CA LYS A 262 -13.61 -13.26 3.30
C LYS A 262 -14.79 -12.44 3.75
N LEU A 263 -14.52 -11.36 4.49
CA LEU A 263 -15.51 -10.37 4.85
C LEU A 263 -14.95 -8.98 4.56
N THR A 264 -15.79 -8.14 3.97
CA THR A 264 -15.53 -6.73 3.74
C THR A 264 -16.82 -5.96 4.00
N ILE A 265 -16.79 -5.01 4.92
CA ILE A 265 -17.94 -4.19 5.27
C ILE A 265 -17.91 -2.95 4.37
N LEU A 266 -19.00 -2.76 3.61
CA LEU A 266 -19.15 -1.68 2.64
C LEU A 266 -19.95 -0.52 3.25
N ASN A 267 -21.09 -0.84 3.85
CA ASN A 267 -21.96 0.11 4.52
C ASN A 267 -22.55 -0.54 5.78
N ARG A 268 -22.00 -0.23 6.96
CA ARG A 268 -22.47 -0.79 8.24
C ARG A 268 -23.95 -0.50 8.52
N LYS A 269 -24.51 0.52 7.88
CA LYS A 269 -25.93 0.92 7.98
C LYS A 269 -26.82 0.37 6.87
N GLY A 270 -26.24 -0.33 5.90
CA GLY A 270 -26.98 -0.93 4.80
C GLY A 270 -27.89 -2.04 5.31
N ARG A 271 -29.08 -2.16 4.71
CA ARG A 271 -30.05 -3.19 5.10
C ARG A 271 -29.86 -4.54 4.43
N ILE A 272 -29.06 -4.63 3.36
CA ILE A 272 -28.89 -5.86 2.57
C ILE A 272 -27.58 -6.54 2.98
N TRP A 273 -27.70 -7.68 3.67
CA TRP A 273 -26.58 -8.49 4.13
C TRP A 273 -26.49 -9.78 3.33
N THR A 274 -25.26 -10.23 3.07
CA THR A 274 -25.00 -11.43 2.28
C THR A 274 -24.06 -12.39 3.01
N MET A 275 -24.35 -13.68 2.90
CA MET A 275 -23.47 -14.77 3.26
C MET A 275 -23.57 -15.80 2.14
N VAL A 276 -22.59 -15.83 1.24
CA VAL A 276 -22.66 -16.62 0.01
C VAL A 276 -21.51 -17.62 -0.05
N ALA A 277 -21.83 -18.87 -0.39
CA ALA A 277 -20.86 -19.92 -0.63
C ALA A 277 -20.21 -19.75 -2.00
N GLY A 278 -18.88 -19.64 -2.03
CA GLY A 278 -18.10 -19.57 -3.27
C GLY A 278 -17.89 -18.14 -3.80
N GLY A 279 -16.63 -17.81 -4.09
CA GLY A 279 -16.25 -16.50 -4.62
C GLY A 279 -16.87 -16.12 -5.96
N GLY A 280 -17.22 -17.09 -6.83
CA GLY A 280 -17.93 -16.79 -8.07
C GLY A 280 -19.40 -16.40 -7.84
N ALA A 281 -20.08 -17.12 -6.94
CA ALA A 281 -21.46 -16.82 -6.60
C ALA A 281 -21.56 -15.48 -5.85
N SER A 282 -20.68 -15.21 -4.90
CA SER A 282 -20.73 -13.96 -4.13
C SER A 282 -20.65 -12.71 -5.02
N VAL A 283 -19.88 -12.75 -6.11
CA VAL A 283 -19.85 -11.69 -7.14
C VAL A 283 -21.19 -11.56 -7.85
N ILE A 284 -21.78 -12.68 -8.32
CA ILE A 284 -23.08 -12.66 -9.02
C ILE A 284 -24.19 -12.08 -8.13
N TYR A 285 -24.21 -12.44 -6.85
CA TYR A 285 -25.18 -11.88 -5.89
C TYR A 285 -24.98 -10.38 -5.71
N ALA A 286 -23.73 -9.93 -5.54
CA ALA A 286 -23.42 -8.51 -5.40
C ALA A 286 -23.81 -7.71 -6.65
N ASP A 287 -23.47 -8.19 -7.84
CA ASP A 287 -23.83 -7.58 -9.13
C ASP A 287 -25.35 -7.48 -9.27
N THR A 288 -26.07 -8.57 -8.98
CA THR A 288 -27.55 -8.58 -9.06
C THR A 288 -28.17 -7.57 -8.08
N ILE A 289 -27.67 -7.48 -6.85
CA ILE A 289 -28.14 -6.48 -5.88
C ILE A 289 -27.89 -5.06 -6.40
N CYS A 290 -26.73 -4.81 -7.00
CA CYS A 290 -26.40 -3.50 -7.55
C CYS A 290 -27.28 -3.15 -8.76
N ASP A 291 -27.47 -4.09 -9.69
CA ASP A 291 -28.29 -3.93 -10.89
C ASP A 291 -29.77 -3.67 -10.56
N LEU A 292 -30.26 -4.24 -9.46
CA LEU A 292 -31.62 -3.99 -8.94
C LEU A 292 -31.72 -2.71 -8.08
N GLY A 293 -30.67 -1.88 -8.06
CA GLY A 293 -30.66 -0.59 -7.37
C GLY A 293 -30.31 -0.64 -5.87
N GLY A 294 -29.87 -1.79 -5.36
CA GLY A 294 -29.52 -2.01 -3.95
C GLY A 294 -28.09 -1.61 -3.57
N ALA A 295 -27.32 -0.98 -4.48
CA ALA A 295 -25.90 -0.71 -4.26
C ALA A 295 -25.60 0.13 -3.00
N SER A 296 -26.41 1.15 -2.70
CA SER A 296 -26.24 1.97 -1.49
C SER A 296 -26.63 1.24 -0.20
N GLU A 297 -27.44 0.19 -0.32
CA GLU A 297 -27.98 -0.60 0.79
C GLU A 297 -27.21 -1.90 1.03
N LEU A 298 -26.25 -2.25 0.16
CA LEU A 298 -25.40 -3.43 0.32
C LEU A 298 -24.41 -3.21 1.47
N ALA A 299 -24.60 -3.98 2.54
CA ALA A 299 -23.87 -3.79 3.78
C ALA A 299 -22.47 -4.40 3.74
N ASN A 300 -22.34 -5.59 3.15
CA ASN A 300 -21.10 -6.34 3.11
C ASN A 300 -20.90 -7.06 1.77
N TYR A 301 -19.64 -7.30 1.44
CA TYR A 301 -19.19 -8.24 0.43
C TYR A 301 -18.32 -9.30 1.09
N GLY A 302 -18.55 -10.56 0.78
CA GLY A 302 -17.80 -11.65 1.38
C GLY A 302 -18.19 -13.00 0.81
N GLU A 303 -17.42 -14.01 1.17
CA GLU A 303 -17.66 -15.39 0.77
C GLU A 303 -17.10 -16.36 1.80
N TYR A 304 -17.66 -17.57 1.79
CA TYR A 304 -17.04 -18.74 2.40
C TYR A 304 -16.95 -19.87 1.38
N SER A 305 -15.79 -20.51 1.25
CA SER A 305 -15.57 -21.56 0.25
C SER A 305 -14.43 -22.50 0.62
N GLY A 306 -14.17 -23.53 -0.18
CA GLY A 306 -13.10 -24.50 0.13
C GLY A 306 -13.43 -25.45 1.28
N ALA A 307 -14.73 -25.77 1.45
CA ALA A 307 -15.25 -26.68 2.47
C ALA A 307 -14.86 -26.32 3.92
N PRO A 308 -15.28 -25.14 4.44
CA PRO A 308 -15.07 -24.78 5.83
C PRO A 308 -15.80 -25.76 6.77
N SER A 309 -15.27 -25.92 7.98
CA SER A 309 -15.90 -26.73 9.02
C SER A 309 -17.18 -26.08 9.56
N GLU A 310 -17.99 -26.85 10.30
CA GLU A 310 -19.15 -26.34 11.01
C GLU A 310 -18.78 -25.17 11.93
N GLN A 311 -17.72 -25.32 12.72
CA GLN A 311 -17.26 -24.27 13.64
C GLN A 311 -16.81 -23.00 12.89
N GLN A 312 -16.11 -23.15 11.76
CA GLN A 312 -15.67 -22.02 10.95
C GLN A 312 -16.87 -21.27 10.36
N THR A 313 -17.84 -22.02 9.83
CA THR A 313 -19.08 -21.46 9.30
C THR A 313 -19.90 -20.78 10.40
N TYR A 314 -19.93 -21.36 11.60
CA TYR A 314 -20.59 -20.78 12.77
C TYR A 314 -19.97 -19.44 13.17
N GLU A 315 -18.65 -19.35 13.34
CA GLU A 315 -18.01 -18.08 13.73
C GLU A 315 -18.15 -17.02 12.62
N TYR A 316 -18.09 -17.42 11.35
CA TYR A 316 -18.36 -16.52 10.23
C TYR A 316 -19.80 -15.99 10.28
N ALA A 317 -20.79 -16.87 10.35
CA ALA A 317 -22.22 -16.51 10.41
C ALA A 317 -22.52 -15.63 11.61
N LYS A 318 -22.04 -15.99 12.79
CA LYS A 318 -22.19 -15.23 14.03
C LYS A 318 -21.66 -13.81 13.89
N THR A 319 -20.51 -13.64 13.23
CA THR A 319 -19.92 -12.31 12.99
C THR A 319 -20.80 -11.45 12.09
N VAL A 320 -21.28 -12.01 10.97
CA VAL A 320 -22.17 -11.29 10.04
C VAL A 320 -23.51 -10.95 10.68
N LEU A 321 -24.11 -11.90 11.41
CA LEU A 321 -25.38 -11.69 12.11
C LEU A 321 -25.24 -10.65 13.23
N ALA A 322 -24.13 -10.67 13.98
CA ALA A 322 -23.87 -9.66 15.01
C ALA A 322 -23.85 -8.26 14.42
N LEU A 323 -23.13 -8.06 13.30
CA LEU A 323 -23.08 -6.79 12.58
C LEU A 323 -24.46 -6.34 12.07
N MET A 324 -25.24 -7.27 11.52
CA MET A 324 -26.58 -6.99 10.98
C MET A 324 -27.57 -6.51 12.04
N VAL A 325 -27.38 -6.84 13.32
CA VAL A 325 -28.31 -6.50 14.40
C VAL A 325 -27.83 -5.35 15.30
N GLU A 326 -26.73 -4.69 14.96
CA GLU A 326 -26.21 -3.55 15.74
C GLU A 326 -27.13 -2.32 15.66
N GLU A 327 -27.64 -2.00 14.47
CA GLU A 327 -28.56 -0.90 14.24
C GLU A 327 -29.83 -1.41 13.52
N SER A 328 -31.00 -1.00 14.01
CA SER A 328 -32.28 -1.28 13.36
C SER A 328 -32.49 -0.40 12.13
N HIS A 329 -32.72 -1.00 10.97
CA HIS A 329 -33.11 -0.27 9.76
C HIS A 329 -34.65 -0.08 9.70
N PRO A 330 -35.18 1.09 9.34
CA PRO A 330 -36.64 1.35 9.31
C PRO A 330 -37.44 0.38 8.44
N GLU A 331 -36.84 -0.09 7.35
CA GLU A 331 -37.43 -1.06 6.41
C GLU A 331 -37.09 -2.52 6.74
N GLY A 332 -36.51 -2.78 7.91
CA GLY A 332 -35.95 -4.07 8.29
C GLY A 332 -34.69 -4.43 7.50
N ASN A 333 -33.95 -5.41 8.00
CA ASN A 333 -32.75 -5.95 7.36
C ASN A 333 -33.09 -7.23 6.58
N THR A 334 -32.47 -7.41 5.42
CA THR A 334 -32.61 -8.60 4.56
C THR A 334 -31.30 -9.37 4.57
N PHE A 335 -31.36 -10.69 4.78
CA PHE A 335 -30.20 -11.57 4.80
C PHE A 335 -30.30 -12.60 3.66
N PHE A 336 -29.38 -12.51 2.69
CA PHE A 336 -29.26 -13.48 1.62
C PHE A 336 -28.23 -14.54 1.99
N HIS A 337 -28.71 -15.77 2.19
CA HIS A 337 -27.86 -16.95 2.35
C HIS A 337 -27.89 -17.77 1.05
N GLY A 338 -26.80 -17.70 0.28
CA GLY A 338 -26.62 -18.48 -0.95
C GLY A 338 -25.67 -19.65 -0.71
N CYS A 339 -26.10 -20.88 -1.03
CA CYS A 339 -25.29 -22.09 -0.88
C CYS A 339 -24.89 -22.68 -2.24
#